data_AF-A0A914PKZ8-F1
#
_entry.id   AF-A0A914PKZ8-F1
#
_cell.length_a   1.000
_cell.length_b   1.000
_cell.length_c   1.000
_cell.angle_alpha   90.00
_cell.angle_beta   90.00
_cell.angle_gamma   90.00
#
_symmetry.space_group_name_H-M   'P 1'
#
loop_
_entity.id
_entity.type
_entity.pdbx_description
1 polymer ?
#
loop_
_entity_poly.entity_id
_entity_poly.type
_entity_poly.pdbx_seq_one_letter_code
_entity_poly.pdbx_strand_id
1 'polypeptide(L)'
;MQSPNLPAFYVVVLFVPIDEKDFFVGGKNTKNFVRICVTHIARSFETHEIAKKFLEIYENALAPFIKEKGFDWEVDIEQIDRNLCRVNALALPLSNSDAE
;
A
#
# COMPACT_ATOMS: atom_id res chain seq x y z
N MET A 1 -16.75 0.33 -4.97
CA MET A 1 -15.84 1.38 -5.48
C MET A 1 -15.22 0.83 -6.75
N GLN A 2 -15.25 1.54 -7.87
CA GLN A 2 -14.59 1.08 -9.08
C GLN A 2 -13.08 1.24 -8.89
N SER A 3 -12.29 0.22 -9.25
CA SER A 3 -10.82 0.34 -9.24
C SER A 3 -10.43 1.52 -10.14
N PRO A 4 -9.52 2.40 -9.71
CA PRO A 4 -8.97 3.38 -10.63
C PRO A 4 -8.31 2.63 -11.78
N ASN A 5 -8.56 3.06 -13.02
CA ASN A 5 -7.95 2.47 -14.20
C ASN A 5 -6.49 2.92 -14.28
N LEU A 6 -5.64 2.37 -13.41
CA LEU A 6 -4.22 2.67 -13.35
C LEU A 6 -3.42 1.66 -14.18
N PRO A 7 -2.34 2.10 -14.85
CA PRO A 7 -1.40 1.18 -15.47
C PRO A 7 -0.85 0.19 -14.45
N ALA A 8 -0.85 -1.11 -14.81
CA ALA A 8 -0.40 -2.17 -13.91
C ALA A 8 1.03 -1.95 -13.39
N PHE A 9 1.90 -1.33 -14.20
CA PHE A 9 3.29 -1.05 -13.82
C PHE A 9 3.44 0.02 -12.73
N TYR A 10 2.39 0.78 -12.38
CA TYR A 10 2.40 1.68 -11.23
C TYR A 10 2.36 0.93 -9.89
N VAL A 11 1.90 -0.32 -9.89
CA VAL A 11 1.78 -1.12 -8.67
C VAL A 11 3.11 -1.82 -8.40
N VAL A 12 3.92 -1.21 -7.54
CA VAL A 12 5.19 -1.78 -7.07
C VAL A 12 4.97 -2.44 -5.70
N VAL A 13 5.33 -3.72 -5.59
CA VAL A 13 5.27 -4.48 -4.32
C VAL A 13 6.66 -5.02 -4.03
N LEU A 14 7.20 -4.66 -2.86
CA LEU A 14 8.50 -5.13 -2.39
C LEU A 14 8.28 -6.02 -1.17
N PHE A 15 8.79 -7.25 -1.22
CA PHE A 15 8.82 -8.16 -0.07
C PHE A 15 10.18 -8.05 0.59
N VAL A 16 10.22 -7.53 1.81
CA VAL A 16 11.45 -7.31 2.58
C VAL A 16 11.43 -8.23 3.80
N PRO A 17 12.20 -9.34 3.81
CA PRO A 17 12.30 -10.19 4.99
C PRO A 17 13.13 -9.47 6.06
N ILE A 18 12.62 -9.46 7.29
CA ILE A 18 13.33 -8.94 8.47
C ILE A 18 13.65 -10.12 9.39
N ASP A 19 14.88 -10.17 9.89
CA ASP A 19 15.29 -11.20 10.85
C ASP A 19 14.56 -11.00 12.19
N GLU A 20 14.23 -12.08 12.89
CA GLU A 20 13.55 -12.03 14.19
C GLU A 20 14.27 -11.11 15.18
N LYS A 21 15.61 -11.11 15.17
CA LYS A 21 16.40 -10.31 16.12
C LYS A 21 16.25 -8.80 15.90
N ASP A 22 15.77 -8.41 14.73
CA ASP A 22 15.61 -7.02 14.28
C ASP A 22 14.13 -6.62 14.18
N PHE A 23 13.19 -7.51 14.52
CA PHE A 23 11.75 -7.25 14.39
C PHE A 23 11.01 -7.28 15.75
N PHE A 24 10.72 -6.09 16.26
CA PHE A 24 10.07 -5.91 17.56
C PHE A 24 8.67 -5.29 17.42
N VAL A 25 7.70 -5.83 18.15
CA VAL A 25 6.37 -5.23 18.37
C VAL A 25 6.19 -5.03 19.88
N GLY A 26 5.96 -3.78 20.31
CA GLY A 26 5.84 -3.46 21.73
C GLY A 26 7.11 -3.79 22.56
N GLY A 27 8.29 -3.72 21.95
CA GLY A 27 9.57 -4.03 22.59
C GLY A 27 9.89 -5.53 22.73
N LYS A 28 9.13 -6.42 22.09
CA LYS A 28 9.37 -7.87 22.08
C LYS A 28 9.58 -8.36 20.64
N ASN A 29 10.53 -9.26 20.46
CA ASN A 29 10.75 -9.92 19.16
C ASN A 29 9.52 -10.73 18.73
N THR A 30 9.29 -10.80 17.42
CA THR A 30 8.22 -11.60 16.83
C THR A 30 8.63 -12.25 15.52
N LYS A 31 8.10 -13.45 15.27
CA LYS A 31 8.11 -14.12 13.95
C LYS A 31 6.74 -14.11 13.28
N ASN A 32 5.71 -13.62 13.98
CA ASN A 32 4.31 -13.79 13.60
C ASN A 32 3.66 -12.45 13.27
N PHE A 33 4.39 -11.53 12.64
CA PHE A 33 3.86 -10.22 12.29
C PHE A 33 4.20 -9.85 10.85
N VAL A 34 3.23 -9.29 10.12
CA VAL A 34 3.43 -8.73 8.78
C VAL A 34 3.12 -7.23 8.80
N ARG A 35 4.13 -6.40 8.50
CA ARG A 35 3.97 -4.95 8.39
C ARG A 35 3.84 -4.54 6.93
N ILE A 36 2.74 -3.88 6.57
CA ILE A 36 2.48 -3.39 5.22
C ILE A 36 2.45 -1.86 5.25
N CYS A 37 3.44 -1.23 4.61
CA CYS A 37 3.46 0.21 4.42
C CYS A 37 3.12 0.50 2.96
N VAL A 38 2.13 1.37 2.72
CA VAL A 38 1.68 1.70 1.37
C VAL A 38 1.86 3.19 1.12
N THR A 39 2.45 3.55 -0.01
CA THR A 39 2.51 4.94 -0.47
C THR A 39 1.64 5.12 -1.72
N HIS A 40 0.59 5.92 -1.61
CA HIS A 40 -0.23 6.34 -2.73
C HIS A 40 0.33 7.62 -3.35
N ILE A 41 0.54 7.59 -4.66
CA ILE A 41 1.15 8.69 -5.42
C ILE A 41 0.23 9.14 -6.55
N ALA A 42 -0.26 8.20 -7.37
CA ALA A 42 -1.04 8.53 -8.56
C ALA A 42 -2.42 9.10 -8.24
N ARG A 43 -2.97 8.78 -7.06
CA ARG A 43 -4.29 9.21 -6.58
C ARG A 43 -4.23 9.46 -5.08
N SER A 44 -5.17 10.28 -4.61
CA SER A 44 -5.40 10.55 -3.20
C SER A 44 -6.87 10.35 -2.87
N PHE A 45 -7.18 10.03 -1.61
CA PHE A 45 -8.54 9.95 -1.12
C PHE A 45 -9.10 11.35 -0.90
N GLU A 46 -10.26 11.63 -1.49
CA GLU A 46 -10.94 12.91 -1.35
C GLU A 46 -11.52 13.10 0.06
N THR A 47 -11.92 12.01 0.71
CA THR A 47 -12.50 12.04 2.06
C THR A 47 -11.98 10.89 2.91
N HIS A 48 -12.11 11.05 4.23
CA HIS A 48 -11.73 10.04 5.20
C HIS A 48 -12.61 8.77 5.11
N GLU A 49 -13.87 8.92 4.74
CA GLU A 49 -14.79 7.80 4.50
C GLU A 49 -14.37 6.95 3.30
N ILE A 50 -13.86 7.57 2.24
CA ILE A 50 -13.28 6.85 1.10
C ILE A 50 -12.03 6.10 1.54
N ALA A 51 -11.15 6.76 2.30
CA ALA A 51 -9.94 6.13 2.83
C ALA A 51 -10.26 4.89 3.68
N LYS A 52 -11.24 4.97 4.60
CA LYS A 52 -11.70 3.85 5.41
C LYS A 52 -12.21 2.67 4.57
N LYS A 53 -13.07 2.95 3.59
CA LYS A 53 -13.57 1.91 2.67
C LYS A 53 -12.47 1.31 1.82
N PHE A 54 -11.42 2.07 1.51
CA PHE A 54 -10.28 1.55 0.76
C PHE A 54 -9.37 0.67 1.61
N LEU A 55 -9.24 0.95 2.92
CA LEU A 55 -8.59 0.03 3.85
C LEU A 55 -9.26 -1.34 3.83
N GLU A 56 -10.60 -1.42 3.83
CA GLU A 56 -11.33 -2.70 3.71
C GLU A 56 -10.95 -3.48 2.44
N ILE A 57 -10.67 -2.79 1.32
CA ILE A 57 -10.21 -3.43 0.09
C ILE A 57 -8.82 -4.06 0.29
N TYR A 58 -7.90 -3.36 0.95
CA TYR A 58 -6.61 -3.91 1.33
C TYR A 58 -6.75 -5.13 2.24
N GLU A 59 -7.54 -5.01 3.31
CA GLU A 59 -7.70 -6.12 4.27
C GLU A 59 -8.25 -7.37 3.57
N ASN A 60 -9.24 -7.21 2.69
CA ASN A 60 -9.83 -8.31 1.93
C ASN A 60 -8.84 -8.95 0.95
N ALA A 61 -8.02 -8.14 0.26
CA ALA A 61 -7.00 -8.66 -0.66
C ALA A 61 -5.87 -9.40 0.07
N LEU A 62 -5.51 -8.93 1.28
CA LEU A 62 -4.45 -9.49 2.11
C LEU A 62 -4.90 -10.71 2.93
N ALA A 63 -6.20 -10.81 3.25
CA ALA A 63 -6.73 -11.80 4.18
C ALA A 63 -6.31 -13.26 3.87
N PRO A 64 -6.38 -13.77 2.63
CA PRO A 64 -6.02 -15.16 2.33
C PRO A 64 -4.53 -15.49 2.57
N PHE A 65 -3.67 -14.46 2.59
CA PHE A 65 -2.23 -14.60 2.69
C PHE A 65 -1.69 -14.28 4.07
N ILE A 66 -2.42 -13.51 4.87
CA ILE A 66 -1.96 -12.99 6.16
C ILE A 66 -2.93 -13.40 7.28
N LYS A 67 -4.12 -12.79 7.30
CA LYS A 67 -5.12 -13.00 8.36
C LYS A 67 -5.54 -14.46 8.48
N GLU A 68 -5.91 -15.09 7.38
CA GLU A 68 -6.38 -16.49 7.35
C GLU A 68 -5.26 -17.49 7.65
N LYS A 69 -3.99 -17.05 7.59
CA LYS A 69 -2.83 -17.84 7.99
C LYS A 69 -2.45 -17.64 9.47
N GLY A 70 -3.14 -16.78 10.20
CA GLY A 70 -2.93 -16.55 11.64
C GLY A 70 -1.80 -15.58 11.99
N PHE A 71 -1.34 -14.77 11.03
CA PHE A 71 -0.37 -13.71 11.32
C PHE A 71 -1.04 -12.48 11.94
N ASP A 72 -0.36 -11.86 12.90
CA ASP A 72 -0.65 -10.48 13.30
C ASP A 72 -0.19 -9.54 12.17
N TRP A 73 -0.86 -8.40 12.00
CA TRP A 73 -0.52 -7.51 10.89
C TRP A 73 -0.99 -6.08 11.10
N GLU A 74 -0.38 -5.17 10.36
CA GLU A 74 -0.74 -3.75 10.31
C GLU A 74 -0.56 -3.25 8.88
N VAL A 75 -1.54 -2.49 8.39
CA VAL A 75 -1.46 -1.72 7.15
C VAL A 75 -1.65 -0.23 7.45
N ASP A 76 -0.77 0.60 6.90
CA ASP A 76 -0.96 2.05 6.84
C ASP A 76 -0.80 2.55 5.39
N ILE A 77 -1.39 3.71 5.13
CA ILE A 77 -1.34 4.36 3.82
C ILE A 77 -0.84 5.79 4.02
N GLU A 78 0.31 6.10 3.44
CA GLU A 78 0.80 7.45 3.23
C GLU A 78 0.36 7.94 1.85
N GLN A 79 0.02 9.23 1.74
CA GLN A 79 -0.32 9.88 0.48
C GLN A 79 0.67 11.01 0.23
N ILE A 80 1.38 10.96 -0.90
CA ILE A 80 2.40 11.96 -1.24
C ILE A 80 1.99 12.78 -2.46
N ASP A 81 2.55 13.98 -2.61
CA ASP A 81 2.31 14.84 -3.76
C ASP A 81 2.82 14.18 -5.05
N ARG A 82 1.91 13.89 -5.98
CA ARG A 82 2.20 13.32 -7.30
C ARG A 82 3.24 14.13 -8.09
N ASN A 83 3.32 15.44 -7.87
CA ASN A 83 4.27 16.31 -8.57
C ASN A 83 5.71 16.09 -8.13
N LEU A 84 5.92 15.42 -6.99
CA LEU A 84 7.22 15.01 -6.47
C LEU A 84 7.62 13.59 -6.90
N CYS A 85 6.83 12.94 -7.76
CA CYS A 85 7.15 11.62 -8.31
C CYS A 85 7.61 11.72 -9.78
N ARG A 86 8.57 10.87 -10.13
CA ARG A 86 9.00 10.63 -11.51
C ARG A 86 9.19 9.13 -11.72
N VAL A 87 8.80 8.62 -12.88
CA VAL A 87 9.11 7.25 -13.33
C VAL A 87 10.01 7.37 -14.55
N ASN A 88 11.22 6.81 -14.50
CA ASN A 88 12.23 6.94 -15.56
C ASN A 88 12.47 8.40 -16.00
N ALA A 89 12.58 9.31 -15.03
CA ALA A 89 12.71 10.76 -15.23
C ALA A 89 11.50 11.47 -15.89
N LEU A 90 10.38 10.79 -16.10
CA LEU A 90 9.14 11.37 -16.63
C LEU A 90 8.16 11.68 -15.51
N ALA A 91 7.42 12.78 -15.65
CA ALA A 91 6.29 13.08 -14.77
C ALA A 91 5.15 12.09 -14.98
N LEU A 92 4.38 11.83 -13.93
CA LEU A 92 3.16 11.05 -14.08
C LEU A 92 2.19 11.81 -15.00
N PRO A 93 1.64 11.15 -16.05
CA PRO A 93 0.58 11.72 -16.88
C PRO A 93 -0.61 12.14 -16.02
N LEU A 94 -1.40 13.09 -16.53
CA LEU A 94 -2.59 13.56 -15.84
C LEU A 94 -3.56 12.40 -15.62
N SER A 95 -4.18 12.40 -14.44
CA SER A 95 -5.17 11.41 -14.05
C SER A 95 -6.28 11.30 -15.09
N ASN A 96 -6.54 10.09 -15.57
CA ASN A 96 -7.54 9.70 -16.55
C ASN A 96 -7.38 10.37 -17.93
N SER A 97 -6.17 10.82 -18.28
CA SER A 97 -5.86 11.33 -19.63
C SER A 97 -5.51 10.19 -20.59
N ASP A 98 -5.57 10.44 -21.90
CA ASP A 98 -5.15 9.47 -22.93
C ASP A 98 -3.68 9.01 -22.80
N ALA A 99 -2.87 9.78 -22.08
CA ALA A 99 -1.46 9.49 -21.82
C ALA A 99 -1.23 8.66 -20.54
N GLU A 100 -2.25 8.44 -19.70
CA GLU A 100 -2.19 7.58 -18.51
C GLU A 100 -2.47 6.12 -18.87
#